data_AF-A0A0J7KZM4-F1
#
_entry.id   AF-A0A0J7KZM4-F1
#
_cell.length_a   1.000
_cell.length_b   1.000
_cell.length_c   1.000
_cell.angle_alpha   90.00
_cell.angle_beta   90.00
_cell.angle_gamma   90.00
#
_symmetry.space_group_name_H-M   'P 1'
#
loop_
_entity.id
_entity.type
_entity.pdbx_description
1 polymer ?
#
loop_
_entity_poly.entity_id
_entity_poly.type
_entity_poly.pdbx_seq_one_letter_code
_entity_poly.pdbx_strand_id
1 'polypeptide(L)'
;MHKKKRIVVGISGGVDSAVSAYILKEQGHEVVGLFMHEFKASRTPNPDIFCNKYIKFSAFLNYARKELNADAIAMGHYAQVKFDEKTQVYQLLKAADPNKDQSYFLAQLNQEQLKYTIFPLAKITKPEVRAIAKKLKLNVANKKDSTGICFIGDRNFKNFLTNYLPAKLGKTIDIKTNKVIGEHHGVYYYTIGQRKGLNLSGFKKPYFVVDKDVKNNILYVANENENH
;
A
#
# COMPACT_ATOMS: atom_id res chain seq x y z
N MET A 1 -32.14 13.20 -16.42
CA MET A 1 -30.67 13.03 -16.55
C MET A 1 -30.04 13.05 -15.17
N HIS A 2 -29.38 11.97 -14.74
CA HIS A 2 -28.62 12.00 -13.49
C HIS A 2 -27.39 12.91 -13.63
N LYS A 3 -27.17 13.78 -12.64
CA LYS A 3 -26.02 14.69 -12.58
C LYS A 3 -24.74 13.85 -12.56
N LYS A 4 -23.84 14.08 -13.53
CA LYS A 4 -22.52 13.42 -13.58
C LYS A 4 -21.73 13.80 -12.33
N LYS A 5 -21.49 12.82 -11.47
CA LYS A 5 -20.69 12.96 -10.24
C LYS A 5 -19.24 12.53 -10.45
N ARG A 6 -18.33 13.14 -9.69
CA ARG A 6 -16.94 12.67 -9.52
C ARG A 6 -16.92 11.64 -8.39
N ILE A 7 -16.49 10.42 -8.69
CA ILE A 7 -16.59 9.25 -7.80
C ILE A 7 -15.20 8.64 -7.60
N VAL A 8 -14.78 8.50 -6.34
CA VAL A 8 -13.52 7.85 -5.99
C VAL A 8 -13.75 6.37 -5.69
N VAL A 9 -13.03 5.49 -6.37
CA VAL A 9 -13.13 4.04 -6.20
C VAL A 9 -11.87 3.50 -5.54
N GLY A 10 -12.04 2.70 -4.49
CA GLY A 10 -10.96 1.91 -3.89
C GLY A 10 -10.59 0.75 -4.81
N ILE A 11 -9.63 0.96 -5.71
CA ILE A 11 -9.13 -0.12 -6.57
C ILE A 11 -8.18 -0.99 -5.73
N SER A 12 -8.71 -2.08 -5.19
CA SER A 12 -7.94 -3.15 -4.56
C SER A 12 -7.21 -3.99 -5.61
N GLY A 13 -7.59 -3.89 -6.88
CA GLY A 13 -6.97 -4.66 -7.95
C GLY A 13 -7.53 -6.06 -8.15
N GLY A 14 -8.58 -6.41 -7.40
CA GLY A 14 -9.49 -7.50 -7.77
C GLY A 14 -10.44 -7.10 -8.90
N VAL A 15 -10.97 -8.11 -9.60
CA VAL A 15 -11.90 -7.96 -10.73
C VAL A 15 -13.13 -7.14 -10.35
N ASP A 16 -13.65 -7.32 -9.14
CA ASP A 16 -14.88 -6.64 -8.68
C ASP A 16 -14.69 -5.12 -8.58
N SER A 17 -13.54 -4.68 -8.07
CA SER A 17 -13.21 -3.24 -7.97
C SER A 17 -12.97 -2.61 -9.34
N ALA A 18 -12.42 -3.38 -10.29
CA ALA A 18 -12.19 -2.95 -11.66
C ALA A 18 -13.51 -2.85 -12.45
N VAL A 19 -14.38 -3.85 -12.32
CA VAL A 19 -15.72 -3.86 -12.94
C VAL A 19 -16.60 -2.76 -12.35
N SER A 20 -16.53 -2.52 -11.04
CA SER A 20 -17.24 -1.40 -10.40
C SER A 20 -16.81 -0.05 -10.98
N ALA A 21 -15.50 0.17 -11.14
CA ALA A 21 -14.97 1.38 -11.76
C ALA A 21 -15.39 1.52 -13.23
N TYR A 22 -15.42 0.41 -13.97
CA TYR A 22 -15.85 0.36 -15.37
C TYR A 22 -17.35 0.70 -15.52
N ILE A 23 -18.23 0.09 -14.74
CA ILE A 23 -19.69 0.36 -14.77
C ILE A 23 -19.97 1.83 -14.46
N LEU A 24 -19.32 2.40 -13.43
CA LEU A 24 -19.48 3.81 -13.09
C LEU A 24 -19.00 4.73 -14.23
N LYS A 25 -17.95 4.32 -14.96
CA LYS A 25 -17.44 5.07 -16.12
C LYS A 25 -18.41 5.01 -17.30
N GLU A 26 -18.98 3.84 -17.60
CA GLU A 26 -20.02 3.64 -18.63
C GLU A 26 -21.28 4.47 -18.34
N GLN A 27 -21.63 4.64 -17.06
CA GLN A 27 -22.71 5.53 -16.62
C GLN A 27 -22.39 7.03 -16.77
N GLY A 28 -21.21 7.38 -17.30
CA GLY A 28 -20.80 8.76 -17.59
C GLY A 28 -20.25 9.53 -16.38
N HIS A 29 -19.91 8.84 -15.28
CA HIS A 29 -19.27 9.46 -14.12
C HIS A 29 -17.77 9.72 -14.34
N GLU A 30 -17.23 10.73 -13.64
CA GLU A 30 -15.79 10.92 -13.55
C GLU A 30 -15.25 10.00 -12.44
N VAL A 31 -14.75 8.83 -12.83
CA VAL A 31 -14.23 7.82 -11.89
C VAL A 31 -12.73 7.99 -11.68
N VAL A 32 -12.32 8.13 -10.42
CA VAL A 32 -10.91 8.25 -10.02
C VAL A 32 -10.56 7.11 -9.07
N GLY A 33 -9.64 6.22 -9.45
CA GLY A 33 -9.09 5.25 -8.52
C GLY A 33 -8.20 5.96 -7.49
N LEU A 34 -8.45 5.80 -6.19
CA LEU A 34 -7.69 6.50 -5.13
C LEU A 34 -6.17 6.24 -5.27
N PHE A 35 -5.80 4.99 -5.54
CA PHE A 35 -4.41 4.59 -5.78
C PHE A 35 -3.83 5.24 -7.04
N MET A 36 -4.64 5.36 -8.09
CA MET A 36 -4.25 5.88 -9.40
C MET A 36 -4.00 7.38 -9.39
N HIS A 37 -4.76 8.12 -8.59
CA HIS A 37 -4.55 9.55 -8.37
C HIS A 37 -3.16 9.83 -7.79
N GLU A 38 -2.73 9.03 -6.81
CA GLU A 38 -1.45 9.21 -6.13
C GLU A 38 -0.26 8.95 -7.07
N PHE A 39 -0.30 7.88 -7.88
CA PHE A 39 0.72 7.63 -8.90
C PHE A 39 0.79 8.75 -9.93
N LYS A 40 -0.36 9.22 -10.43
CA LYS A 40 -0.42 10.35 -11.37
C LYS A 40 0.18 11.64 -10.79
N ALA A 41 0.18 11.78 -9.47
CA ALA A 41 0.81 12.90 -8.77
C ALA A 41 2.28 12.64 -8.37
N SER A 42 2.97 11.71 -9.05
CA SER A 42 4.36 11.30 -8.79
C SER A 42 4.61 10.62 -7.43
N ARG A 43 3.57 10.35 -6.64
CA ARG A 43 3.71 9.69 -5.34
C ARG A 43 3.68 8.17 -5.49
N THR A 44 4.37 7.47 -4.59
CA THR A 44 4.26 6.01 -4.47
C THR A 44 3.34 5.71 -3.28
N PRO A 45 2.03 5.56 -3.49
CA PRO A 45 1.10 5.24 -2.39
C PRO A 45 1.38 3.86 -1.81
N ASN A 46 1.17 3.73 -0.49
CA ASN A 46 1.13 2.43 0.17
C ASN A 46 -0.33 1.94 0.24
N PRO A 47 -0.71 0.92 -0.55
CA PRO A 47 -2.09 0.47 -0.63
C PRO A 47 -2.59 -0.16 0.67
N ASP A 48 -1.71 -0.77 1.46
CA ASP A 48 -2.10 -1.43 2.70
C ASP A 48 -2.53 -0.42 3.76
N ILE A 49 -1.91 0.76 3.80
CA ILE A 49 -2.34 1.89 4.64
C ILE A 49 -3.78 2.30 4.30
N PHE A 50 -4.10 2.44 3.01
CA PHE A 50 -5.45 2.83 2.57
C PHE A 50 -6.49 1.74 2.83
N CYS A 51 -6.14 0.47 2.61
CA CYS A 51 -7.04 -0.64 2.92
C CYS A 51 -7.37 -0.72 4.40
N ASN A 52 -6.37 -0.54 5.27
CA ASN A 52 -6.62 -0.46 6.70
C ASN A 52 -7.57 0.71 7.00
N LYS A 53 -7.26 1.92 6.53
CA LYS A 53 -8.09 3.10 6.80
C LYS A 53 -9.54 2.98 6.33
N TYR A 54 -9.78 2.55 5.09
CA TYR A 54 -11.10 2.66 4.47
C TYR A 54 -11.90 1.35 4.45
N ILE A 55 -11.23 0.19 4.44
CA ILE A 55 -11.91 -1.10 4.29
C ILE A 55 -11.97 -1.81 5.64
N LYS A 56 -10.82 -2.24 6.17
CA LYS A 56 -10.76 -3.10 7.36
C LYS A 56 -11.27 -2.42 8.63
N PHE A 57 -10.96 -1.13 8.81
CA PHE A 57 -11.30 -0.41 10.03
C PHE A 57 -12.38 0.65 9.81
N SER A 58 -12.99 0.72 8.62
CA SER A 58 -14.15 1.59 8.39
C SER A 58 -15.34 0.79 7.86
N ALA A 59 -15.28 0.25 6.64
CA ALA A 59 -16.40 -0.52 6.09
C ALA A 59 -16.73 -1.77 6.94
N PHE A 60 -15.73 -2.57 7.30
CA PHE A 60 -15.93 -3.76 8.12
C PHE A 60 -16.32 -3.42 9.57
N LEU A 61 -15.72 -2.38 10.16
CA LEU A 61 -16.13 -1.89 11.49
C LEU A 61 -17.61 -1.46 11.49
N ASN A 62 -18.03 -0.67 10.50
CA ASN A 62 -19.42 -0.24 10.36
C ASN A 62 -20.36 -1.42 10.20
N TYR A 63 -20.03 -2.39 9.35
CA TYR A 63 -20.82 -3.60 9.18
C TYR A 63 -20.94 -4.39 10.49
N ALA A 64 -19.82 -4.64 11.17
CA ALA A 64 -19.81 -5.38 12.43
C ALA A 64 -20.64 -4.67 13.51
N ARG A 65 -20.52 -3.35 13.64
CA ARG A 65 -21.24 -2.56 14.65
C ARG A 65 -22.73 -2.44 14.34
N LYS A 66 -23.11 -2.20 13.07
CA LYS A 66 -24.49 -1.86 12.68
C LYS A 66 -25.32 -3.07 12.30
N GLU A 67 -24.73 -4.01 11.56
CA GLU A 67 -25.47 -5.16 11.03
C GLU A 67 -25.36 -6.37 11.97
N LEU A 68 -24.23 -6.51 12.68
CA LEU A 68 -24.00 -7.63 13.59
C LEU A 68 -24.12 -7.25 15.09
N ASN A 69 -24.38 -5.97 15.41
CA ASN A 69 -24.41 -5.45 16.77
C ASN A 69 -23.17 -5.82 17.62
N ALA A 70 -22.00 -5.95 16.98
CA ALA A 70 -20.77 -6.27 17.69
C ALA A 70 -20.26 -5.08 18.50
N ASP A 71 -19.70 -5.31 19.68
CA ASP A 71 -19.11 -4.24 20.50
C ASP A 71 -17.79 -3.72 19.93
N ALA A 72 -17.00 -4.59 19.31
CA ALA A 72 -15.70 -4.27 18.73
C ALA A 72 -15.34 -5.25 17.62
N ILE A 73 -14.34 -4.87 16.81
CA ILE A 73 -13.69 -5.78 15.85
C ILE A 73 -12.34 -6.23 16.38
N ALA A 74 -11.92 -7.44 16.02
CA ALA A 74 -10.57 -7.92 16.28
C ALA A 74 -9.83 -8.16 14.95
N MET A 75 -8.57 -7.74 14.88
CA MET A 75 -7.73 -7.96 13.70
C MET A 75 -6.42 -8.61 14.13
N GLY A 76 -5.92 -9.55 13.32
CA GLY A 76 -4.63 -10.22 13.54
C GLY A 76 -3.41 -9.35 13.23
N HIS A 77 -3.51 -8.02 13.39
CA HIS A 77 -2.36 -7.14 13.24
C HIS A 77 -1.50 -7.16 14.49
N TYR A 78 -0.19 -7.09 14.30
CA TYR A 78 0.79 -6.87 15.36
C TYR A 78 0.87 -5.37 15.65
N ALA A 79 -0.03 -4.88 16.50
CA ALA A 79 0.00 -3.53 17.04
C ALA A 79 -0.74 -3.51 18.38
N GLN A 80 -0.74 -2.40 19.09
CA GLN A 80 -1.49 -2.25 20.33
C GLN A 80 -2.33 -0.96 20.30
N VAL A 81 -3.52 -1.01 20.90
CA VAL A 81 -4.30 0.18 21.25
C VAL A 81 -4.30 0.32 22.76
N LYS A 82 -4.08 1.54 23.25
CA LYS A 82 -4.18 1.89 24.67
C LYS A 82 -5.00 3.16 24.82
N PHE A 83 -6.00 3.15 25.70
CA PHE A 83 -6.68 4.37 26.10
C PHE A 83 -5.84 5.10 27.17
N ASP A 84 -5.60 6.39 26.98
CA ASP A 84 -4.94 7.23 27.95
C ASP A 84 -5.99 8.04 28.72
N GLU A 85 -6.17 7.72 30.00
CA GLU A 85 -7.16 8.37 30.87
C GLU A 85 -6.86 9.85 31.12
N LYS A 86 -5.60 10.29 31.04
CA LYS A 86 -5.25 11.70 31.28
C LYS A 86 -5.62 12.57 30.09
N THR A 87 -5.36 12.08 28.90
CA THR A 87 -5.58 12.82 27.64
C THR A 87 -6.91 12.48 26.97
N GLN A 88 -7.61 11.45 27.45
CA GLN A 88 -8.89 10.96 26.92
C GLN A 88 -8.79 10.54 25.44
N VAL A 89 -7.64 10.04 25.00
CA VAL A 89 -7.42 9.56 23.62
C VAL A 89 -6.93 8.12 23.58
N TYR A 90 -7.27 7.44 22.49
CA TYR A 90 -6.71 6.15 22.11
C TYR A 90 -5.38 6.36 21.38
N GLN A 91 -4.35 5.71 21.91
CA GLN A 91 -2.99 5.69 21.38
C GLN A 91 -2.77 4.38 20.62
N LEU A 92 -2.22 4.49 19.41
CA LEU A 92 -1.69 3.36 18.66
C LEU A 92 -0.22 3.18 19.04
N LEU A 93 0.12 1.99 19.54
CA LEU A 93 1.45 1.63 20.03
C LEU A 93 2.03 0.47 19.20
N LYS A 94 3.36 0.37 19.22
CA LYS A 94 4.07 -0.74 18.59
C LYS A 94 3.76 -2.07 19.28
N ALA A 95 3.79 -3.17 18.54
CA ALA A 95 3.70 -4.51 19.10
C ALA A 95 4.98 -4.91 19.85
N ALA A 96 4.86 -5.95 20.69
CA ALA A 96 5.97 -6.56 21.41
C ALA A 96 7.00 -7.22 20.47
N ASP A 97 6.60 -7.66 19.27
CA ASP A 97 7.49 -8.21 18.25
C ASP A 97 7.92 -7.10 17.28
N PRO A 98 9.12 -6.52 17.43
CA PRO A 98 9.56 -5.40 16.59
C PRO A 98 9.75 -5.80 15.12
N ASN A 99 10.02 -7.08 14.84
CA ASN A 99 10.20 -7.57 13.47
C ASN A 99 8.87 -7.75 12.72
N LYS A 100 7.76 -7.79 13.47
CA LYS A 100 6.42 -7.95 12.92
C LYS A 100 5.51 -6.78 13.21
N ASP A 101 5.98 -5.74 13.89
CA ASP A 101 5.20 -4.54 14.17
C ASP A 101 4.57 -3.96 12.90
N GLN A 102 3.25 -3.76 12.96
CA GLN A 102 2.42 -3.27 11.87
C GLN A 102 1.81 -1.90 12.19
N SER A 103 2.23 -1.25 13.27
CA SER A 103 1.76 0.08 13.67
C SER A 103 1.90 1.10 12.53
N TYR A 104 2.97 1.01 11.72
CA TYR A 104 3.18 1.82 10.53
C TYR A 104 2.01 1.77 9.53
N PHE A 105 1.47 0.56 9.26
CA PHE A 105 0.37 0.39 8.32
C PHE A 105 -0.98 0.86 8.89
N LEU A 106 -1.03 1.13 10.19
CA LEU A 106 -2.22 1.55 10.93
C LEU A 106 -2.15 3.02 11.34
N ALA A 107 -1.09 3.74 10.96
CA ALA A 107 -0.83 5.11 11.41
C ALA A 107 -1.90 6.14 10.99
N GLN A 108 -2.78 5.80 10.04
CA GLN A 108 -3.89 6.67 9.63
C GLN A 108 -5.25 6.34 10.28
N LEU A 109 -5.28 5.41 11.24
CA LEU A 109 -6.51 5.14 11.99
C LEU A 109 -6.87 6.34 12.87
N ASN A 110 -8.16 6.66 12.90
CA ASN A 110 -8.68 7.72 13.75
C ASN A 110 -9.15 7.18 15.12
N GLN A 111 -9.56 8.08 16.02
CA GLN A 111 -9.97 7.75 17.39
C GLN A 111 -11.17 6.80 17.45
N GLU A 112 -12.16 6.98 16.58
CA GLU A 112 -13.36 6.13 16.52
C GLU A 112 -12.99 4.70 16.09
N GLN A 113 -12.11 4.59 15.09
CA GLN A 113 -11.59 3.30 14.63
C GLN A 113 -10.76 2.59 15.70
N LEU A 114 -9.87 3.31 16.39
CA LEU A 114 -9.04 2.75 17.46
C LEU A 114 -9.89 2.30 18.66
N LYS A 115 -10.89 3.09 19.04
CA LYS A 115 -11.80 2.79 20.15
C LYS A 115 -12.46 1.43 20.05
N TYR A 116 -12.89 1.05 18.84
CA TYR A 116 -13.65 -0.18 18.61
C TYR A 116 -12.80 -1.31 18.01
N THR A 117 -11.47 -1.24 18.11
CA THR A 117 -10.59 -2.29 17.56
C THR A 117 -9.68 -2.91 18.61
N ILE A 118 -9.62 -4.24 18.57
CA ILE A 118 -8.76 -5.08 19.39
C ILE A 118 -7.66 -5.70 18.51
N PHE A 119 -6.42 -5.70 19.02
CA PHE A 119 -5.28 -6.40 18.43
C PHE A 119 -4.81 -7.53 19.35
N PRO A 120 -5.30 -8.77 19.16
CA PRO A 120 -5.00 -9.87 20.07
C PRO A 120 -3.51 -10.28 20.09
N LEU A 121 -2.77 -9.97 19.01
CA LEU A 121 -1.38 -10.35 18.85
C LEU A 121 -0.39 -9.31 19.41
N ALA A 122 -0.90 -8.24 20.05
CA ALA A 122 -0.10 -7.11 20.55
C ALA A 122 1.12 -7.51 21.39
N LYS A 123 0.96 -8.53 22.24
CA LYS A 123 1.93 -8.91 23.28
C LYS A 123 2.66 -10.24 23.00
N ILE A 124 2.44 -10.84 21.83
CA ILE A 124 3.03 -12.15 21.49
C ILE A 124 3.80 -12.06 20.19
N THR A 125 4.89 -12.81 20.12
CA THR A 125 5.76 -12.88 18.95
C THR A 125 5.23 -13.84 17.89
N LYS A 126 5.70 -13.69 16.66
CA LYS A 126 5.31 -14.61 15.59
C LYS A 126 5.68 -16.08 15.85
N PRO A 127 6.87 -16.40 16.42
CA PRO A 127 7.17 -17.76 16.85
C PRO A 127 6.16 -18.31 17.86
N GLU A 128 5.74 -17.51 18.85
CA GLU A 128 4.73 -17.91 19.83
C GLU A 128 3.37 -18.16 19.18
N VAL A 129 2.92 -17.29 18.26
CA VAL A 129 1.69 -17.50 17.49
C VAL A 129 1.75 -18.81 16.71
N ARG A 130 2.90 -19.15 16.09
CA ARG A 130 3.08 -20.41 15.38
C ARG A 130 3.09 -21.61 16.33
N ALA A 131 3.68 -21.48 17.53
CA ALA A 131 3.67 -22.52 18.54
C ALA A 131 2.23 -22.80 19.04
N ILE A 132 1.45 -21.75 19.32
CA ILE A 132 0.03 -21.85 19.67
C ILE A 132 -0.76 -22.55 18.56
N ALA A 133 -0.59 -22.13 17.30
CA ALA A 133 -1.28 -22.71 16.16
C ALA A 133 -0.94 -24.21 15.97
N LYS A 134 0.32 -24.61 16.18
CA LYS A 134 0.75 -26.02 16.15
C LYS A 134 0.15 -26.83 17.31
N LYS A 135 0.16 -26.28 18.52
CA LYS A 135 -0.45 -26.92 19.71
C LYS A 135 -1.94 -27.18 19.51
N LEU A 136 -2.64 -26.22 18.90
CA LEU A 136 -4.06 -26.32 18.56
C LEU A 136 -4.35 -27.15 17.29
N LYS A 137 -3.31 -27.69 16.63
CA LYS A 137 -3.43 -28.47 15.38
C LYS A 137 -4.22 -27.73 14.27
N LEU A 138 -4.06 -26.42 14.17
CA LEU A 138 -4.74 -25.64 13.13
C LEU A 138 -4.16 -25.97 11.75
N ASN A 139 -5.02 -26.17 10.75
CA ASN A 139 -4.63 -26.46 9.36
C ASN A 139 -3.71 -25.38 8.75
N VAL A 140 -3.77 -24.15 9.28
CA VAL A 140 -2.98 -23.01 8.84
C VAL A 140 -1.62 -22.86 9.55
N ALA A 141 -1.29 -23.73 10.50
CA ALA A 141 -0.09 -23.58 11.35
C ALA A 141 1.23 -23.50 10.55
N ASN A 142 1.29 -24.21 9.42
CA ASN A 142 2.46 -24.26 8.53
C ASN A 142 2.36 -23.32 7.33
N LYS A 143 1.26 -22.57 7.18
CA LYS A 143 1.10 -21.64 6.06
C LYS A 143 2.17 -20.55 6.13
N LYS A 144 2.78 -20.23 4.98
CA LYS A 144 3.69 -19.09 4.85
C LYS A 144 2.92 -17.78 5.04
N ASP A 145 3.60 -16.77 5.57
CA ASP A 145 3.01 -15.45 5.69
C ASP A 145 2.77 -14.87 4.28
N SER A 146 1.68 -14.12 4.10
CA SER A 146 1.42 -13.42 2.85
C SER A 146 2.48 -12.34 2.62
N THR A 147 3.11 -12.39 1.44
CA THR A 147 4.06 -11.39 0.96
C THR A 147 3.41 -10.52 -0.11
N GLY A 148 3.86 -9.26 -0.24
CA GLY A 148 3.32 -8.31 -1.21
C GLY A 148 2.09 -7.54 -0.71
N ILE A 149 1.49 -6.77 -1.61
CA ILE A 149 0.33 -5.93 -1.33
C ILE A 149 -0.91 -6.80 -1.12
N CYS A 150 -1.69 -6.52 -0.07
CA CYS A 150 -2.76 -7.38 0.47
C CYS A 150 -3.74 -7.95 -0.57
N PHE A 151 -3.98 -7.27 -1.69
CA PHE A 151 -4.97 -7.65 -2.71
C PHE A 151 -4.36 -7.95 -4.09
N ILE A 152 -3.07 -7.70 -4.26
CA ILE A 152 -2.32 -8.10 -5.47
C ILE A 152 -1.68 -9.47 -5.26
N GLY A 153 -1.37 -9.84 -4.01
CA GLY A 153 -0.68 -11.07 -3.67
C GLY A 153 0.74 -11.11 -4.23
N ASP A 154 1.23 -12.30 -4.58
CA ASP A 154 2.57 -12.50 -5.17
C ASP A 154 2.67 -12.09 -6.66
N ARG A 155 1.64 -11.43 -7.22
CA ARG A 155 1.62 -11.02 -8.64
C ARG A 155 2.58 -9.86 -8.91
N ASN A 156 3.07 -9.77 -10.15
CA ASN A 156 3.96 -8.69 -10.58
C ASN A 156 3.23 -7.33 -10.54
N PHE A 157 3.57 -6.50 -9.56
CA PHE A 157 2.99 -5.16 -9.35
C PHE A 157 3.07 -4.27 -10.59
N LYS A 158 4.13 -4.42 -11.41
CA LYS A 158 4.25 -3.69 -12.69
C LYS A 158 3.13 -4.04 -13.65
N ASN A 159 2.81 -5.32 -13.80
CA ASN A 159 1.71 -5.80 -14.66
C ASN A 159 0.34 -5.37 -14.14
N PHE A 160 0.20 -5.20 -12.83
CA PHE A 160 -1.00 -4.63 -12.26
C PHE A 160 -1.18 -3.17 -12.69
N LEU A 161 -0.12 -2.36 -12.57
CA LEU A 161 -0.16 -0.95 -12.92
C LEU A 161 -0.39 -0.70 -14.43
N THR A 162 0.10 -1.57 -15.32
CA THR A 162 -0.09 -1.42 -16.78
C THR A 162 -1.54 -1.48 -17.23
N ASN A 163 -2.43 -2.08 -16.42
CA ASN A 163 -3.87 -2.10 -16.72
C ASN A 163 -4.54 -0.73 -16.54
N TYR A 164 -3.89 0.19 -15.84
CA TYR A 164 -4.49 1.47 -15.43
C TYR A 164 -3.64 2.70 -15.80
N LEU A 165 -2.34 2.51 -16.01
CA LEU A 165 -1.40 3.55 -16.41
C LEU A 165 -0.85 3.23 -17.80
N PRO A 166 -0.74 4.24 -18.69
CA PRO A 166 -0.16 4.02 -19.99
C PRO A 166 1.33 3.69 -19.86
N ALA A 167 1.77 2.61 -20.50
CA ALA A 167 3.18 2.33 -20.68
C ALA A 167 3.74 3.20 -21.82
N LYS A 168 4.25 4.39 -21.47
CA LYS A 168 4.86 5.32 -22.43
C LYS A 168 6.37 5.34 -22.26
N LEU A 169 7.10 5.08 -23.35
CA LEU A 169 8.55 5.23 -23.39
C LEU A 169 8.98 6.64 -22.98
N GLY A 170 9.95 6.70 -22.08
CA GLY A 170 10.50 7.91 -21.48
C GLY A 170 12.01 7.79 -21.31
N LYS A 171 12.68 8.94 -21.10
CA LYS A 171 14.14 9.01 -20.99
C LYS A 171 14.59 8.83 -19.55
N THR A 172 15.62 8.02 -19.35
CA THR A 172 16.33 7.91 -18.07
C THR A 172 17.56 8.80 -18.13
N ILE A 173 17.63 9.81 -17.25
CA ILE A 173 18.69 10.82 -17.22
C ILE A 173 19.51 10.67 -15.95
N ASP A 174 20.83 10.64 -16.09
CA ASP A 174 21.73 10.79 -14.96
C ASP A 174 21.68 12.25 -14.49
N ILE A 175 21.23 12.48 -13.24
CA ILE A 175 21.03 13.82 -12.70
C ILE A 175 22.32 14.64 -12.62
N LYS A 176 23.49 13.98 -12.51
CA LYS A 176 24.78 14.67 -12.39
C LYS A 176 25.31 15.12 -13.73
N THR A 177 25.25 14.24 -14.73
CA THR A 177 25.80 14.53 -16.07
C THR A 177 24.78 15.14 -17.02
N ASN A 178 23.50 15.12 -16.64
CA ASN A 178 22.35 15.48 -17.48
C ASN A 178 22.31 14.70 -18.81
N LYS A 179 22.99 13.54 -18.88
CA LYS A 179 23.02 12.68 -20.06
C LYS A 179 21.90 11.66 -19.99
N VAL A 180 21.31 11.38 -21.16
CA VAL A 180 20.41 10.24 -21.32
C VAL A 180 21.27 8.97 -21.27
N ILE A 181 21.00 8.11 -20.29
CA ILE A 181 21.75 6.87 -20.05
C ILE A 181 20.90 5.61 -20.25
N GLY A 182 19.62 5.79 -20.59
CA GLY A 182 18.72 4.70 -20.94
C GLY A 182 17.30 5.18 -21.18
N GLU A 183 16.39 4.22 -21.29
CA GLU A 183 14.96 4.45 -21.47
C GLU A 183 14.16 3.63 -20.46
N HIS A 184 12.93 4.05 -20.21
CA HIS A 184 12.00 3.34 -19.33
C HIS A 184 10.59 3.33 -19.92
N HIS A 185 9.75 2.37 -19.52
CA HIS A 185 8.40 2.20 -20.07
C HIS A 185 7.31 3.02 -19.36
N GLY A 186 7.68 4.13 -18.72
CA GLY A 186 6.76 5.02 -17.99
C GLY A 186 7.24 5.30 -16.58
N VAL A 187 7.25 6.57 -16.19
CA VAL A 187 7.88 7.03 -14.93
C VAL A 187 7.14 6.55 -13.68
N TYR A 188 5.84 6.24 -13.80
CA TYR A 188 5.01 5.78 -12.69
C TYR A 188 5.37 4.40 -12.14
N TYR A 189 6.08 3.58 -12.92
CA TYR A 189 6.48 2.22 -12.51
C TYR A 189 7.72 2.20 -11.60
N TYR A 190 8.25 3.38 -11.26
CA TYR A 190 9.49 3.54 -10.52
C TYR A 190 9.25 4.29 -9.22
N THR A 191 9.98 3.87 -8.18
CA THR A 191 9.97 4.50 -6.85
C THR A 191 11.33 5.10 -6.55
N ILE A 192 11.37 6.25 -5.88
CA ILE A 192 12.63 6.85 -5.41
C ILE A 192 13.40 5.84 -4.57
N GLY A 193 14.72 5.75 -4.78
CA GLY A 193 15.61 4.75 -4.17
C GLY A 193 15.61 3.37 -4.84
N GLN A 194 14.78 3.15 -5.87
CA GLN A 194 14.75 1.87 -6.57
C GLN A 194 16.05 1.62 -7.36
N ARG A 195 16.66 0.44 -7.14
CA ARG A 195 17.84 -0.05 -7.87
C ARG A 195 17.51 -1.03 -9.01
N LYS A 196 16.60 -1.97 -8.75
CA LYS A 196 16.29 -3.08 -9.67
C LYS A 196 15.31 -2.62 -10.76
N GLY A 197 15.42 -3.22 -11.96
CA GLY A 197 14.47 -3.00 -13.06
C GLY A 197 14.64 -1.68 -13.82
N LEU A 198 15.80 -1.00 -13.66
CA LEU A 198 16.16 0.20 -14.41
C LEU A 198 16.71 -0.09 -15.81
N ASN A 199 17.02 -1.35 -16.12
CA ASN A 199 17.66 -1.77 -17.38
C ASN A 199 18.99 -1.05 -17.69
N LEU A 200 19.69 -0.57 -16.65
CA LEU A 200 21.01 0.05 -16.73
C LEU A 200 22.14 -0.97 -16.45
N SER A 201 21.96 -2.22 -16.91
CA SER A 201 22.98 -3.26 -16.80
C SER A 201 24.10 -2.99 -17.80
N GLY A 202 25.32 -2.75 -17.32
CA GLY A 202 26.47 -2.41 -18.18
C GLY A 202 27.31 -1.25 -17.62
N PHE A 203 26.76 -0.48 -16.69
CA PHE A 203 27.52 0.52 -15.95
C PHE A 203 28.30 -0.13 -14.80
N LYS A 204 29.54 0.35 -14.56
CA LYS A 204 30.42 -0.16 -13.49
C LYS A 204 29.81 -0.04 -12.08
N LYS A 205 28.95 0.97 -11.88
CA LYS A 205 28.31 1.27 -10.59
C LYS A 205 26.79 1.17 -10.72
N PRO A 206 26.10 0.74 -9.65
CA PRO A 206 24.64 0.67 -9.65
C PRO A 206 24.05 2.08 -9.66
N TYR A 207 22.95 2.23 -10.40
CA TYR A 207 22.12 3.43 -10.38
C TYR A 207 20.89 3.21 -9.50
N PHE A 208 20.41 4.32 -8.94
CA PHE A 208 19.21 4.41 -8.13
C PHE A 208 18.36 5.56 -8.65
N VAL A 209 17.03 5.39 -8.61
CA VAL A 209 16.10 6.49 -8.92
C VAL A 209 16.21 7.56 -7.85
N VAL A 210 16.44 8.80 -8.25
CA VAL A 210 16.55 9.95 -7.32
C VAL A 210 15.41 10.94 -7.49
N ASP A 211 14.85 11.05 -8.70
CA ASP A 211 13.72 11.93 -8.95
C ASP A 211 12.89 11.47 -10.17
N LYS A 212 11.69 12.04 -10.33
CA LYS A 212 10.71 11.70 -11.37
C LYS A 212 10.01 12.96 -11.88
N ASP A 213 10.19 13.25 -13.16
CA ASP A 213 9.38 14.25 -13.86
C ASP A 213 8.24 13.57 -14.61
N VAL A 214 7.06 13.64 -14.00
CA VAL A 214 5.83 13.07 -14.55
C VAL A 214 5.35 13.81 -15.80
N LYS A 215 5.52 15.14 -15.83
CA LYS A 215 5.02 15.96 -16.93
C LYS A 215 5.77 15.65 -18.22
N ASN A 216 7.09 15.50 -18.12
CA ASN A 216 7.96 15.23 -19.26
C ASN A 216 8.27 13.74 -19.46
N ASN A 217 7.77 12.86 -18.58
CA ASN A 217 8.05 11.41 -18.58
C ASN A 217 9.56 11.11 -18.55
N ILE A 218 10.26 11.74 -17.59
CA ILE A 218 11.70 11.58 -17.38
C ILE A 218 11.94 10.92 -16.02
N LEU A 219 12.81 9.92 -16.00
CA LEU A 219 13.28 9.26 -14.80
C LEU A 219 14.71 9.73 -14.48
N TYR A 220 14.91 10.40 -13.35
CA TYR A 220 16.24 10.81 -12.91
C TYR A 220 16.86 9.74 -12.04
N VAL A 221 18.11 9.41 -12.34
CA VAL A 221 18.90 8.44 -11.59
C VAL A 221 20.24 9.03 -11.18
N ALA A 222 20.82 8.48 -10.13
CA ALA A 222 22.20 8.74 -9.73
C ALA A 222 22.88 7.44 -9.31
N ASN A 223 24.19 7.40 -9.42
CA ASN A 223 25.00 6.41 -8.72
C ASN A 223 25.39 6.96 -7.34
N GLU A 224 25.43 6.10 -6.32
CA GLU A 224 25.95 6.48 -5.00
C GLU A 224 27.38 7.06 -5.18
N ASN A 225 27.60 8.21 -4.54
CA ASN A 225 28.64 9.19 -4.85
C ASN A 225 30.06 8.62 -5.08
N GLU A 226 30.74 9.12 -6.12
CA GLU A 226 32.09 9.64 -5.91
C GLU A 226 31.94 10.84 -4.99
N ASN A 227 32.33 10.64 -3.73
CA ASN A 227 32.35 11.67 -2.71
C ASN A 227 33.26 12.82 -3.15
N HIS A 228 32.73 14.04 -3.10
CA HIS A 228 33.49 15.17 -2.59
C HIS A 228 32.63 15.86 -1.53
#